data_AF-G0H394-F1
#
_entry.id   AF-G0H394-F1
#
_cell.length_a   1.000
_cell.length_b   1.000
_cell.length_c   1.000
_cell.angle_alpha   90.00
_cell.angle_beta   90.00
_cell.angle_gamma   90.00
#
_symmetry.space_group_name_H-M   'P 1'
#
loop_
_entity.id
_entity.type
_entity.pdbx_description
1 polymer ?
#
loop_
_entity_poly.entity_id
_entity_poly.type
_entity_poly.pdbx_seq_one_letter_code
_entity_poly.pdbx_strand_id
1 'polypeptide(L)'
;MALFGLKDTHTALLAYLLGFVSGIIVLLLEKESSFVKFHAMQSTIAFGAIFILNIISGYIPIVGGILGNLLSLIGLIIWIVGMIKAYQGERYKFPIIGDIAEKQI
;
A
#
# COMPACT_ATOMS: atom_id res chain seq x y z
N MET A 1 17.07 2.63 14.54
CA MET A 1 16.32 1.63 15.33
C MET A 1 15.00 1.42 14.63
N ALA A 2 14.66 0.18 14.26
CA ALA A 2 13.42 -0.10 13.54
C ALA A 2 12.19 0.28 14.39
N LEU A 3 11.17 0.81 13.73
CA LEU A 3 9.90 1.18 14.35
C LEU A 3 9.36 0.01 15.23
N PHE A 4 8.99 0.31 16.48
CA PHE A 4 8.50 -0.66 17.48
C PHE A 4 9.48 -1.79 17.88
N GLY A 5 10.77 -1.71 17.53
CA GLY A 5 11.75 -2.77 17.81
C GLY A 5 11.55 -4.04 16.96
N LEU A 6 10.72 -3.96 15.93
CA LEU A 6 10.46 -5.05 14.98
C LEU A 6 11.55 -5.11 13.90
N LYS A 7 11.63 -6.20 13.16
CA LYS A 7 12.47 -6.24 11.94
C LYS A 7 11.84 -5.38 10.85
N ASP A 8 12.66 -4.75 10.01
CA ASP A 8 12.20 -3.93 8.87
C ASP A 8 11.19 -4.66 7.98
N THR A 9 11.35 -5.97 7.75
CA THR A 9 10.38 -6.77 6.97
C THR A 9 8.99 -6.83 7.61
N HIS A 10 8.91 -6.87 8.94
CA HIS A 10 7.65 -6.90 9.68
C HIS A 10 7.02 -5.51 9.69
N THR A 11 7.82 -4.45 9.90
CA THR A 11 7.33 -3.07 9.84
C THR A 11 6.83 -2.71 8.44
N ALA A 12 7.54 -3.15 7.39
CA ALA A 12 7.11 -2.96 6.01
C ALA A 12 5.81 -3.71 5.70
N LEU A 13 5.63 -4.95 6.21
CA LEU A 13 4.36 -5.67 6.10
C LEU A 13 3.24 -4.91 6.81
N LEU A 14 3.48 -4.39 8.03
CA LEU A 14 2.49 -3.63 8.79
C LEU A 14 2.02 -2.38 8.04
N ALA A 15 2.85 -1.83 7.16
CA ALA A 15 2.46 -0.70 6.32
C ALA A 15 1.28 -1.03 5.37
N TYR A 16 1.04 -2.31 5.06
CA TYR A 16 -0.09 -2.78 4.27
C TYR A 16 -1.32 -3.20 5.10
N LEU A 17 -1.20 -3.36 6.43
CA LEU A 17 -2.21 -3.99 7.28
C LEU A 17 -3.61 -3.36 7.14
N LEU A 18 -3.69 -2.04 7.20
CA LEU A 18 -4.92 -1.26 7.05
C LEU A 18 -4.88 -0.42 5.75
N GLY A 19 -4.18 -0.92 4.72
CA GLY A 19 -3.98 -0.23 3.46
C GLY A 19 -3.28 1.12 3.65
N PHE A 20 -3.86 2.18 3.09
CA PHE A 20 -3.24 3.50 3.10
C PHE A 20 -3.14 4.11 4.51
N VAL A 21 -4.03 3.73 5.44
CA VAL A 21 -4.01 4.24 6.81
C VAL A 21 -2.75 3.78 7.54
N SER A 22 -2.46 2.48 7.52
CA SER A 22 -1.23 1.95 8.10
C SER A 22 0.00 2.44 7.35
N GLY A 23 -0.09 2.61 6.03
CA GLY A 23 0.99 3.18 5.21
C GLY A 23 1.39 4.58 5.67
N ILE A 24 0.41 5.48 5.88
CA ILE A 24 0.65 6.84 6.36
C ILE A 24 1.25 6.83 7.77
N ILE A 25 0.70 6.02 8.67
CA ILE A 25 1.21 5.91 10.05
C ILE A 25 2.68 5.48 10.04
N VAL A 26 3.02 4.45 9.25
CA VAL A 26 4.41 3.97 9.15
C VAL A 26 5.31 5.03 8.52
N LEU A 27 4.88 5.76 7.49
CA LEU A 27 5.65 6.86 6.90
C LEU A 27 5.95 7.99 7.90
N LEU A 28 4.98 8.33 8.75
CA LEU A 28 5.14 9.40 9.74
C LEU A 28 6.14 9.01 10.83
N LEU A 29 6.17 7.72 11.21
CA LEU A 29 6.98 7.25 12.32
C LEU A 29 8.36 6.73 11.91
N GLU A 30 8.50 6.09 10.74
CA GLU A 30 9.76 5.56 10.26
C GLU A 30 10.67 6.67 9.70
N LYS A 31 11.93 6.72 10.14
CA LYS A 31 12.90 7.76 9.77
C LYS A 31 14.16 7.22 9.11
N GLU A 32 14.51 5.97 9.36
CA GLU A 32 15.81 5.42 9.00
C GLU A 32 15.72 4.47 7.79
N SER A 33 14.74 3.56 7.79
CA SER A 33 14.70 2.49 6.80
C SER A 33 14.04 2.92 5.50
N SER A 34 14.84 3.10 4.44
CA SER A 34 14.34 3.38 3.09
C SER A 34 13.47 2.24 2.55
N PHE A 35 13.72 0.99 2.97
CA PHE A 35 12.91 -0.17 2.62
C PHE A 35 11.50 -0.10 3.22
N VAL A 36 11.40 0.18 4.53
CA VAL A 36 10.10 0.35 5.20
C VAL A 36 9.35 1.55 4.62
N LYS A 37 10.03 2.69 4.42
CA LYS A 37 9.41 3.88 3.80
C LYS A 37 8.90 3.61 2.38
N PHE A 38 9.64 2.81 1.58
CA PHE A 38 9.18 2.41 0.25
C PHE A 38 7.84 1.67 0.31
N HIS A 39 7.73 0.63 1.14
CA HIS A 39 6.50 -0.14 1.26
C HIS A 39 5.36 0.68 1.85
N ALA A 40 5.65 1.58 2.78
CA ALA A 40 4.67 2.48 3.36
C ALA A 40 4.15 3.51 2.35
N MET A 41 5.03 4.08 1.52
CA MET A 41 4.63 4.96 0.40
C MET A 41 3.83 4.20 -0.67
N GLN A 42 4.31 3.03 -1.07
CA GLN A 42 3.63 2.18 -2.05
C GLN A 42 2.22 1.77 -1.56
N SER A 43 2.08 1.40 -0.28
CA SER A 43 0.77 1.13 0.35
C SER A 43 -0.12 2.37 0.34
N THR A 44 0.40 3.51 0.78
CA THR A 44 -0.34 4.78 0.84
C THR A 44 -0.92 5.17 -0.53
N ILE A 45 -0.10 5.15 -1.57
CA ILE A 45 -0.51 5.55 -2.91
C ILE A 45 -1.50 4.52 -3.48
N ALA A 46 -1.19 3.22 -3.42
CA ALA A 46 -2.02 2.17 -4.01
C ALA A 46 -3.44 2.16 -3.39
N PHE A 47 -3.52 2.05 -2.07
CA PHE A 47 -4.81 1.95 -1.39
C PHE A 47 -5.56 3.29 -1.33
N GLY A 48 -4.84 4.42 -1.29
CA GLY A 48 -5.46 5.75 -1.41
C GLY A 48 -6.12 5.94 -2.76
N ALA A 49 -5.45 5.55 -3.86
CA ALA A 49 -6.03 5.58 -5.20
C ALA A 49 -7.25 4.66 -5.32
N ILE A 50 -7.16 3.42 -4.84
CA ILE A 50 -8.29 2.47 -4.85
C ILE A 50 -9.47 3.00 -4.03
N PHE A 51 -9.22 3.61 -2.88
CA PHE A 51 -10.26 4.20 -2.04
C PHE A 51 -11.01 5.33 -2.78
N ILE A 52 -10.26 6.26 -3.38
CA ILE A 52 -10.84 7.36 -4.16
C ILE A 52 -11.64 6.82 -5.36
N LEU A 53 -11.09 5.85 -6.10
CA LEU A 53 -11.76 5.25 -7.25
C LEU A 53 -13.05 4.52 -6.86
N ASN A 54 -13.09 3.86 -5.70
CA ASN A 54 -14.32 3.23 -5.18
C ASN A 54 -15.38 4.28 -4.85
N ILE A 55 -15.02 5.39 -4.20
CA ILE A 55 -15.93 6.51 -3.95
C ILE A 55 -16.51 7.03 -5.26
N ILE A 56 -15.66 7.32 -6.25
CA ILE A 56 -16.09 7.82 -7.56
C ILE A 56 -17.02 6.82 -8.26
N SER A 57 -16.69 5.53 -8.20
CA SER A 57 -17.51 4.47 -8.81
C SER A 57 -18.92 4.42 -8.21
N GLY A 58 -19.08 4.72 -6.92
CA GLY A 58 -20.39 4.74 -6.25
C GLY A 58 -21.38 5.76 -6.83
N TYR A 59 -20.91 6.78 -7.54
CA TYR A 59 -21.77 7.78 -8.19
C TYR A 59 -22.25 7.38 -9.58
N ILE A 60 -21.77 6.25 -10.14
CA ILE A 60 -22.14 5.78 -11.49
C ILE A 60 -23.23 4.70 -11.36
N PRO A 61 -24.48 4.97 -11.76
CA PRO A 61 -25.54 3.96 -11.69
C PRO A 61 -25.21 2.72 -12.52
N ILE A 62 -25.51 1.54 -11.98
CA ILE A 62 -25.32 0.20 -12.60
C ILE A 62 -23.85 -0.17 -12.82
N VAL A 63 -23.10 0.60 -13.60
CA VAL A 63 -21.68 0.34 -13.95
C VAL A 63 -20.77 0.50 -12.73
N GLY A 64 -21.10 1.40 -11.80
CA GLY A 64 -20.33 1.66 -10.60
C GLY A 64 -20.11 0.43 -9.72
N GLY A 65 -21.12 -0.43 -9.59
CA GLY A 65 -21.01 -1.66 -8.79
C GLY A 65 -20.02 -2.66 -9.40
N ILE A 66 -20.01 -2.80 -10.73
CA ILE A 66 -19.07 -3.67 -11.44
C ILE A 66 -17.63 -3.14 -11.27
N LEU A 67 -17.44 -1.83 -11.43
CA LEU A 67 -16.14 -1.18 -11.23
C LEU A 67 -15.64 -1.34 -9.79
N GLY A 68 -16.50 -1.12 -8.79
CA GLY A 68 -16.15 -1.28 -7.38
C GLY A 68 -15.72 -2.71 -7.02
N ASN A 69 -16.43 -3.72 -7.56
CA ASN A 69 -16.06 -5.13 -7.37
C ASN A 69 -14.69 -5.45 -7.99
N LEU A 70 -14.43 -4.96 -9.21
CA LEU A 70 -13.15 -5.15 -9.88
C LEU A 70 -12.00 -4.45 -9.12
N LEU A 71 -12.21 -3.22 -8.67
CA LEU A 71 -11.24 -2.48 -7.85
C LEU A 71 -10.96 -3.18 -6.52
N SER A 72 -11.97 -3.77 -5.90
CA SER A 72 -11.81 -4.54 -4.66
C SER A 72 -10.99 -5.81 -4.87
N LEU A 73 -11.21 -6.53 -5.97
CA LEU A 73 -10.40 -7.71 -6.33
C LEU A 73 -8.95 -7.33 -6.62
N ILE A 74 -8.71 -6.27 -7.40
CA ILE A 74 -7.37 -5.75 -7.65
C ILE A 74 -6.70 -5.32 -6.34
N GLY A 75 -7.43 -4.62 -5.47
CA GLY A 75 -6.95 -4.21 -4.15
C GLY A 75 -6.55 -5.40 -3.27
N LEU A 76 -7.34 -6.47 -3.28
CA LEU A 76 -7.03 -7.70 -2.54
C LEU A 76 -5.72 -8.35 -3.05
N ILE A 77 -5.53 -8.41 -4.37
CA ILE A 77 -4.29 -8.95 -4.97
C ILE A 77 -3.08 -8.10 -4.57
N ILE A 78 -3.18 -6.77 -4.71
CA ILE A 78 -2.14 -5.83 -4.30
C ILE A 78 -1.81 -5.97 -2.81
N TRP A 79 -2.83 -6.14 -1.97
CA TRP A 79 -2.69 -6.32 -0.53
C TRP A 79 -1.90 -7.57 -0.18
N ILE A 80 -2.31 -8.73 -0.72
CA ILE A 80 -1.65 -10.01 -0.48
C ILE A 80 -0.20 -9.98 -1.00
N VAL A 81 0.00 -9.54 -2.24
CA VAL A 81 1.34 -9.50 -2.85
C VAL A 81 2.25 -8.53 -2.08
N GLY A 82 1.74 -7.35 -1.71
CA GLY A 82 2.49 -6.35 -0.95
C GLY A 82 2.95 -6.89 0.40
N MET A 83 2.05 -7.53 1.15
CA MET A 83 2.39 -8.16 2.44
C MET A 83 3.42 -9.26 2.29
N ILE A 84 3.22 -10.21 1.37
CA ILE A 84 4.14 -11.34 1.17
C ILE A 84 5.53 -10.82 0.78
N LYS A 85 5.60 -9.89 -0.17
CA LYS A 85 6.89 -9.36 -0.65
C LYS A 85 7.61 -8.54 0.42
N ALA A 86 6.89 -7.71 1.17
CA ALA A 86 7.47 -6.99 2.30
C ALA A 86 8.03 -7.95 3.37
N TYR A 87 7.29 -9.01 3.70
CA TYR A 87 7.72 -10.01 4.68
C TYR A 87 8.96 -10.79 4.21
N GLN A 88 9.03 -11.11 2.92
CA GLN A 88 10.18 -11.73 2.27
C GLN A 88 11.41 -10.81 2.17
N GLY A 89 11.27 -9.52 2.52
CA GLY A 89 12.34 -8.53 2.40
C GLY A 89 12.59 -8.07 0.95
N GLU A 90 11.63 -8.33 0.06
CA GLU A 90 11.73 -7.92 -1.35
C GLU A 90 11.12 -6.54 -1.55
N ARG A 91 11.92 -5.62 -2.10
CA ARG A 91 11.44 -4.30 -2.58
C ARG A 91 10.68 -4.47 -3.90
N TYR A 92 9.56 -5.17 -3.87
CA TYR A 92 8.73 -5.43 -5.03
C TYR A 92 7.97 -4.16 -5.43
N LYS A 93 8.20 -3.70 -6.65
CA LYS A 93 7.52 -2.53 -7.24
C LYS A 93 6.26 -2.96 -7.96
N PHE A 94 5.12 -2.45 -7.51
CA PHE A 94 3.90 -2.56 -8.33
C PHE A 94 4.08 -1.77 -9.62
N PRO A 95 3.55 -2.25 -10.75
CA PRO A 95 3.56 -1.49 -12.00
C PRO A 95 3.03 -0.07 -11.78
N ILE A 96 3.76 0.94 -12.25
CA ILE A 96 3.48 2.38 -12.09
C ILE A 96 3.62 2.87 -10.64
N ILE A 97 2.89 2.28 -9.69
CA ILE A 97 2.85 2.76 -8.29
C ILE A 97 4.20 2.63 -7.58
N GLY A 98 4.94 1.55 -7.84
CA GLY A 98 6.25 1.34 -7.23
C GLY A 98 7.28 2.40 -7.64
N ASP A 99 7.27 2.83 -8.90
CA ASP A 99 8.16 3.89 -9.37
C ASP A 99 7.76 5.27 -8.85
N ILE A 100 6.46 5.52 -8.68
CA ILE A 100 5.98 6.74 -8.01
C ILE A 100 6.43 6.72 -6.55
N ALA A 101 6.23 5.60 -5.85
CA ALA A 101 6.60 5.48 -4.45
C ALA A 101 8.10 5.68 -4.23
N GLU A 102 8.95 5.07 -5.06
CA GLU A 102 10.40 5.21 -4.97
C GLU A 102 10.89 6.65 -5.19
N LYS A 103 10.20 7.46 -5.99
CA LYS A 103 10.59 8.86 -6.21
C LYS A 103 10.31 9.78 -5.02
N GLN A 104 9.56 9.32 -4.02
CA GLN A 104 9.12 10.12 -2.87
C GLN A 104 9.92 9.85 -1.58
N ILE A 105 10.92 8.98 -1.63
CA ILE A 105 11.75 8.53 -0.50
C ILE A 105 13.23 8.74 -0.77
#